data_AF-A0AAF6BE71-F1
#
_entry.id   AF-A0AAF6BE71-F1
#
_cell.length_a   1.000
_cell.length_b   1.000
_cell.length_c   1.000
_cell.angle_alpha   90.00
_cell.angle_beta   90.00
_cell.angle_gamma   90.00
#
_symmetry.space_group_name_H-M   'P 1'
#
loop_
_entity.id
_entity.type
_entity.pdbx_description
1 polymer ?
#
loop_
_entity_poly.entity_id
_entity_poly.type
_entity_poly.pdbx_seq_one_letter_code
_entity_poly.pdbx_strand_id
1 'polypeptide(L)'
;MEENGDSNRLSPIRHFRDVVTAVLNTDASNEVLVPTEEQGSNLRATEMASSSDNRLNDALFVLYEPPDGLPYDTEIIFVHDVYTERCKDAWSTTWTSEEGICWPREFLAKKFPRARMLSVSYDACVTTNSTQGRMDSLSLVAENVLLNLFLSTGNVGQTYNCPILFVGHGLGCFVIKNLMIQACDTYKGQHERRNKLLRNVGGFVFYSPFNSGVKWNLYQFEPGESNPLTNCMRPYHPGLSRLNDDFRKLRQFMKDRRNSNDLELWKVLTICESDRTPGALGRSVTFVPEASCRPDCDYFWFGNGDHFDVCKHQSTGDAVYQSVEEFLDKILKSDKLSSPNSIPEFDPTADENIWKALLPREVFIDLFPNRNRFYTYEAFTEAAMTFIRKGFLVDGSVEDQTREIAALLAHFDHGTSGLLYKEHSCPSSTYCDPQIDYPCVPGKSYHGRGPLQLCWNYNYKMCGEGIEDDSLLSCPEKLSQDPVIAFKSALWFWCTPQWNKPSCHSVMTGKWTPESTDIEANRLPGFGLTINIINGIECNKESAEANSRVEKYKKFCERLHVDPGENIDCRYQKPFGQV
;
A
#
# COMPACT_ATOMS: atom_id res chain seq x y z
N MET A 1 56.17 17.37 -18.91
CA MET A 1 55.73 16.49 -17.80
C MET A 1 54.23 16.67 -17.71
N GLU A 2 53.49 15.59 -17.98
CA GLU A 2 52.07 15.38 -17.64
C GLU A 2 51.10 16.57 -17.83
N GLU A 3 50.46 16.63 -19.00
CA GLU A 3 49.04 17.02 -19.05
C GLU A 3 48.19 15.74 -19.06
N ASN A 4 47.30 15.60 -18.09
CA ASN A 4 46.35 14.49 -18.01
C ASN A 4 45.22 14.71 -19.02
N GLY A 5 44.73 13.61 -19.61
CA GLY A 5 43.61 13.65 -20.54
C GLY A 5 42.33 14.16 -19.89
N ASP A 6 41.64 15.08 -20.58
CA ASP A 6 40.39 15.68 -20.14
C ASP A 6 39.22 14.68 -20.17
N SER A 7 39.08 13.91 -19.10
CA SER A 7 37.93 13.02 -18.90
C SER A 7 36.74 13.79 -18.32
N ASN A 8 35.93 14.37 -19.21
CA ASN A 8 34.63 14.97 -18.87
C ASN A 8 33.65 13.92 -18.31
N ARG A 9 33.75 13.63 -17.01
CA ARG A 9 32.78 12.92 -16.17
C ARG A 9 32.75 13.52 -14.76
N LEU A 10 32.20 14.74 -14.66
CA LEU A 10 31.91 15.38 -13.38
C LEU A 10 30.63 14.78 -12.77
N SER A 11 30.66 14.47 -11.47
CA SER A 11 29.48 14.02 -10.72
C SER A 11 28.46 15.16 -10.54
N PRO A 12 27.13 14.91 -10.53
CA PRO A 12 26.15 15.99 -10.69
C PRO A 12 25.90 16.92 -9.49
N ILE A 13 26.68 16.85 -8.40
CA ILE A 13 26.35 17.52 -7.12
C ILE A 13 27.41 18.54 -6.63
N ARG A 14 28.57 18.66 -7.30
CA ARG A 14 29.59 19.69 -6.93
C ARG A 14 29.45 21.04 -7.63
N HIS A 15 28.40 21.28 -8.42
CA HIS A 15 28.26 22.50 -9.22
C HIS A 15 27.42 23.62 -8.59
N PHE A 16 27.63 23.88 -7.29
CA PHE A 16 27.08 25.08 -6.59
C PHE A 16 28.14 26.15 -6.31
N ARG A 17 29.42 25.95 -6.71
CA ARG A 17 30.50 26.92 -6.50
C ARG A 17 30.71 27.89 -7.66
N ASP A 18 30.33 27.50 -8.87
CA ASP A 18 30.64 28.27 -10.08
C ASP A 18 29.53 29.28 -10.45
N VAL A 19 28.26 28.94 -10.20
CA VAL A 19 27.10 29.83 -10.48
C VAL A 19 27.12 31.10 -9.62
N VAL A 20 27.64 31.03 -8.39
CA VAL A 20 27.78 32.20 -7.50
C VAL A 20 29.00 33.07 -7.86
N THR A 21 30.01 32.49 -8.52
CA THR A 21 31.22 33.21 -8.92
C THR A 21 31.04 33.96 -10.26
N ALA A 22 30.16 33.46 -11.14
CA ALA A 22 29.85 34.07 -12.44
C ALA A 22 29.10 35.41 -12.38
N VAL A 23 28.54 35.81 -11.23
CA VAL A 23 27.80 37.08 -11.06
C VAL A 23 28.72 38.22 -10.56
N LEU A 24 29.99 37.93 -10.21
CA LEU A 24 30.90 38.91 -9.60
C LEU A 24 32.13 39.29 -10.44
N ASN A 25 32.38 38.63 -11.57
CA ASN A 25 33.52 38.94 -12.45
C ASN A 25 33.07 39.30 -13.87
N THR A 26 32.45 40.47 -14.03
CA THR A 26 32.50 41.19 -15.30
C THR A 26 33.82 41.95 -15.38
N ASP A 27 34.80 41.42 -16.11
CA ASP A 27 35.74 42.24 -16.89
C ASP A 27 36.49 41.40 -17.95
N ALA A 28 36.94 42.06 -19.02
CA ALA A 28 37.29 41.44 -20.29
C ALA A 28 38.78 41.09 -20.46
N SER A 29 39.10 40.12 -21.33
CA SER A 29 39.89 40.31 -22.58
C SER A 29 40.69 39.06 -23.06
N ASN A 30 40.68 38.87 -24.39
CA ASN A 30 41.72 38.36 -25.32
C ASN A 30 42.51 37.04 -24.99
N GLU A 31 42.42 35.98 -25.81
CA GLU A 31 43.37 35.58 -26.90
C GLU A 31 44.51 34.61 -26.49
N VAL A 32 45.05 33.67 -27.31
CA VAL A 32 44.54 32.86 -28.46
C VAL A 32 45.60 31.76 -28.84
N LEU A 33 45.32 30.89 -29.85
CA LEU A 33 46.22 29.94 -30.57
C LEU A 33 46.55 28.53 -30.01
N VAL A 34 46.74 27.61 -30.97
CA VAL A 34 46.85 26.13 -30.93
C VAL A 34 47.69 25.73 -32.18
N PRO A 35 48.73 24.84 -32.15
CA PRO A 35 48.62 23.37 -32.01
C PRO A 35 49.78 22.74 -31.17
N THR A 36 50.20 21.45 -31.16
CA THR A 36 50.20 20.36 -32.17
C THR A 36 50.35 18.94 -31.56
N GLU A 37 50.50 17.92 -32.40
CA GLU A 37 50.52 16.46 -32.21
C GLU A 37 51.85 15.87 -31.66
N GLU A 38 51.82 14.69 -31.01
CA GLU A 38 52.31 13.43 -31.62
C GLU A 38 51.92 12.14 -30.84
N GLN A 39 52.21 10.98 -31.43
CA GLN A 39 51.56 9.67 -31.22
C GLN A 39 52.14 8.79 -30.10
N GLY A 40 51.32 7.86 -29.55
CA GLY A 40 51.80 6.78 -28.65
C GLY A 40 50.75 5.69 -28.37
N SER A 41 50.94 4.49 -28.91
CA SER A 41 50.00 3.36 -28.85
C SER A 41 50.03 2.56 -27.54
N ASN A 42 48.87 2.07 -27.05
CA ASN A 42 48.65 0.63 -26.78
C ASN A 42 47.23 0.25 -26.30
N LEU A 43 46.53 -0.54 -27.12
CA LEU A 43 45.66 -1.68 -26.78
C LEU A 43 44.87 -1.68 -25.44
N ARG A 44 43.62 -1.19 -25.49
CA ARG A 44 42.48 -1.76 -24.73
C ARG A 44 41.20 -1.74 -25.58
N ALA A 45 41.00 -2.79 -26.37
CA ALA A 45 39.66 -3.36 -26.54
C ALA A 45 39.45 -4.33 -25.37
N THR A 46 38.28 -4.46 -24.75
CA THR A 46 36.94 -4.37 -25.32
C THR A 46 35.99 -3.40 -24.61
N GLU A 47 35.34 -2.58 -25.45
CA GLU A 47 33.88 -2.38 -25.52
C GLU A 47 33.14 -1.72 -24.35
N MET A 48 32.80 -0.45 -24.58
CA MET A 48 31.55 0.12 -24.11
C MET A 48 30.40 -0.64 -24.79
N ALA A 49 29.80 -1.61 -24.10
CA ALA A 49 28.55 -2.21 -24.55
C ALA A 49 27.47 -1.13 -24.69
N SER A 50 26.65 -1.24 -25.73
CA SER A 50 25.63 -0.25 -26.07
C SER A 50 24.59 -0.12 -24.96
N SER A 51 24.04 1.09 -24.78
CA SER A 51 23.00 1.37 -23.76
C SER A 51 21.67 0.63 -24.00
N SER A 52 21.56 -0.17 -25.07
CA SER A 52 20.47 -1.12 -25.35
C SER A 52 20.58 -2.43 -24.60
N ASP A 53 21.80 -2.90 -24.28
CA ASP A 53 22.04 -4.31 -23.96
C ASP A 53 21.72 -4.67 -22.51
N ASN A 54 21.67 -3.65 -21.63
CA ASN A 54 21.34 -3.80 -20.21
C ASN A 54 19.83 -3.60 -19.91
N ARG A 55 18.93 -3.61 -20.91
CA ARG A 55 17.52 -3.22 -20.74
C ARG A 55 16.57 -4.41 -20.95
N LEU A 56 15.91 -4.87 -19.88
CA LEU A 56 14.91 -5.96 -19.95
C LEU A 56 13.56 -5.47 -20.48
N ASN A 57 13.14 -4.27 -20.07
CA ASN A 57 11.95 -3.59 -20.58
C ASN A 57 12.05 -2.08 -20.30
N ASP A 58 10.99 -1.32 -20.57
CA ASP A 58 11.05 0.14 -20.48
C ASP A 58 11.39 0.69 -19.08
N ALA A 59 11.07 -0.05 -18.02
CA ALA A 59 11.23 0.34 -16.62
C ALA A 59 12.25 -0.50 -15.82
N LEU A 60 12.96 -1.44 -16.46
CA LEU A 60 13.81 -2.41 -15.76
C LEU A 60 15.13 -2.66 -16.49
N PHE A 61 16.23 -2.41 -15.77
CA PHE A 61 17.60 -2.50 -16.26
C PHE A 61 18.41 -3.52 -15.46
N VAL A 62 19.34 -4.21 -16.11
CA VAL A 62 20.28 -5.16 -15.50
C VAL A 62 21.50 -4.40 -14.96
N LEU A 63 21.79 -4.57 -13.67
CA LEU A 63 23.06 -4.16 -13.07
C LEU A 63 24.07 -5.32 -13.10
N TYR A 64 23.58 -6.55 -12.90
CA TYR A 64 24.34 -7.80 -13.01
C TYR A 64 23.39 -8.98 -13.26
N GLU A 65 23.75 -9.86 -14.20
CA GLU A 65 23.16 -11.20 -14.35
C GLU A 65 24.27 -12.27 -14.27
N PRO A 66 23.98 -13.47 -13.75
CA PRO A 66 24.95 -14.56 -13.73
C PRO A 66 25.43 -14.96 -15.15
N PRO A 67 26.69 -15.43 -15.30
CA PRO A 67 27.23 -15.83 -16.60
C PRO A 67 26.37 -16.85 -17.35
N ASP A 68 26.35 -16.73 -18.68
CA ASP A 68 25.44 -17.40 -19.61
C ASP A 68 25.10 -18.85 -19.25
N GLY A 69 23.82 -19.08 -18.91
CA GLY A 69 23.24 -20.39 -18.69
C GLY A 69 23.18 -20.87 -17.23
N LEU A 70 23.78 -20.15 -16.28
CA LEU A 70 23.60 -20.47 -14.86
C LEU A 70 22.26 -19.92 -14.33
N PRO A 71 21.38 -20.75 -13.73
CA PRO A 71 20.16 -20.25 -13.13
C PRO A 71 20.48 -19.40 -11.91
N TYR A 72 19.86 -18.21 -11.83
CA TYR A 72 19.94 -17.38 -10.63
C TYR A 72 19.19 -18.03 -9.46
N ASP A 73 19.67 -17.83 -8.24
CA ASP A 73 19.07 -18.34 -7.00
C ASP A 73 18.66 -17.23 -6.03
N THR A 74 18.77 -15.96 -6.43
CA THR A 74 18.35 -14.78 -5.67
C THR A 74 18.10 -13.63 -6.63
N GLU A 75 17.16 -12.75 -6.32
CA GLU A 75 16.93 -11.49 -7.04
C GLU A 75 17.12 -10.30 -6.09
N ILE A 76 17.78 -9.24 -6.57
CA ILE A 76 17.95 -7.99 -5.82
C ILE A 76 17.44 -6.85 -6.70
N ILE A 77 16.40 -6.16 -6.23
CA ILE A 77 15.73 -5.09 -6.97
C ILE A 77 16.03 -3.74 -6.33
N PHE A 78 16.73 -2.90 -7.09
CA PHE A 78 17.13 -1.56 -6.70
C PHE A 78 16.11 -0.52 -7.19
N VAL A 79 15.72 0.41 -6.32
CA VAL A 79 14.75 1.48 -6.63
C VAL A 79 15.30 2.82 -6.17
N HIS A 80 15.62 3.68 -7.13
CA HIS A 80 16.31 4.96 -6.92
C HIS A 80 15.42 6.01 -6.25
N ASP A 81 16.01 7.12 -5.83
CA ASP A 81 15.31 8.29 -5.30
C ASP A 81 14.91 9.29 -6.43
N VAL A 82 14.33 10.43 -6.05
CA VAL A 82 14.12 11.58 -6.93
C VAL A 82 15.43 12.12 -7.53
N TYR A 83 15.33 12.73 -8.71
CA TYR A 83 16.47 13.28 -9.45
C TYR A 83 16.13 14.61 -10.12
N THR A 84 17.13 15.38 -10.52
CA THR A 84 16.96 16.60 -11.32
C THR A 84 17.06 16.30 -12.82
N GLU A 85 16.56 17.17 -13.69
CA GLU A 85 16.54 17.00 -15.16
C GLU A 85 17.87 16.53 -15.79
N ARG A 86 19.00 16.85 -15.15
CA ARG A 86 20.36 16.51 -15.60
C ARG A 86 20.76 15.06 -15.32
N CYS A 87 19.97 14.31 -14.54
CA CYS A 87 20.30 12.99 -14.00
C CYS A 87 19.36 11.89 -14.53
N LYS A 88 19.28 11.74 -15.85
CA LYS A 88 18.32 10.82 -16.52
C LYS A 88 18.59 9.33 -16.25
N ASP A 89 19.82 8.96 -15.90
CA ASP A 89 20.23 7.60 -15.57
C ASP A 89 20.24 7.31 -14.04
N ALA A 90 19.23 7.80 -13.31
CA ALA A 90 19.10 7.60 -11.87
C ALA A 90 19.16 6.11 -11.45
N TRP A 91 18.59 5.23 -12.27
CA TRP A 91 18.64 3.77 -12.10
C TRP A 91 20.06 3.18 -12.00
N SER A 92 21.08 3.86 -12.55
CA SER A 92 22.48 3.44 -12.43
C SER A 92 23.27 4.36 -11.50
N THR A 93 23.03 5.68 -11.57
CA THR A 93 23.87 6.69 -10.88
C THR A 93 23.65 6.75 -9.38
N THR A 94 22.46 6.37 -8.87
CA THR A 94 22.22 6.24 -7.42
C THR A 94 23.14 5.21 -6.77
N TRP A 95 23.48 4.12 -7.47
CA TRP A 95 24.27 2.99 -6.93
C TRP A 95 25.75 3.02 -7.32
N THR A 96 26.20 4.11 -7.94
CA THR A 96 27.55 4.25 -8.50
C THR A 96 28.30 5.37 -7.78
N SER A 97 29.48 5.07 -7.25
CA SER A 97 30.33 6.07 -6.57
C SER A 97 30.89 7.13 -7.53
N GLU A 98 31.46 8.22 -6.99
CA GLU A 98 32.16 9.24 -7.80
C GLU A 98 33.31 8.64 -8.63
N GLU A 99 33.94 7.56 -8.16
CA GLU A 99 34.99 6.82 -8.87
C GLU A 99 34.45 5.87 -9.96
N GLY A 100 33.13 5.84 -10.17
CA GLY A 100 32.47 4.98 -11.17
C GLY A 100 32.19 3.55 -10.69
N ILE A 101 32.33 3.27 -9.39
CA ILE A 101 32.15 1.93 -8.82
C ILE A 101 30.66 1.68 -8.58
N CYS A 102 30.04 0.86 -9.45
CA CYS A 102 28.67 0.37 -9.27
C CYS A 102 28.70 -0.81 -8.28
N TRP A 103 28.53 -0.53 -6.99
CA TRP A 103 28.77 -1.51 -5.92
C TRP A 103 27.88 -2.79 -5.96
N PRO A 104 26.64 -2.80 -6.52
CA PRO A 104 25.91 -4.04 -6.73
C PRO A 104 26.66 -5.01 -7.65
N ARG A 105 27.14 -4.51 -8.81
CA ARG A 105 27.93 -5.30 -9.75
C ARG A 105 29.34 -5.58 -9.23
N GLU A 106 29.99 -4.60 -8.61
CA GLU A 106 31.39 -4.73 -8.25
C GLU A 106 31.63 -5.46 -6.92
N PHE A 107 30.71 -5.41 -5.97
CA PHE A 107 30.89 -6.02 -4.65
C PHE A 107 29.91 -7.17 -4.42
N LEU A 108 28.59 -6.90 -4.46
CA LEU A 108 27.60 -7.95 -4.19
C LEU A 108 27.72 -9.10 -5.19
N ALA A 109 27.94 -8.84 -6.48
CA ALA A 109 28.01 -9.92 -7.46
C ALA A 109 29.26 -10.81 -7.28
N LYS A 110 30.35 -10.28 -6.71
CA LYS A 110 31.53 -11.07 -6.35
C LYS A 110 31.26 -12.00 -5.15
N LYS A 111 30.40 -11.57 -4.21
CA LYS A 111 29.98 -12.38 -3.05
C LYS A 111 28.85 -13.36 -3.38
N PHE A 112 27.89 -12.93 -4.21
CA PHE A 112 26.69 -13.67 -4.62
C PHE A 112 26.64 -13.82 -6.15
N PRO A 113 27.54 -14.61 -6.76
CA PRO A 113 27.69 -14.69 -8.22
C PRO A 113 26.46 -15.27 -8.96
N ARG A 114 25.53 -15.88 -8.23
CA ARG A 114 24.24 -16.39 -8.74
C ARG A 114 23.05 -15.47 -8.46
N ALA A 115 23.24 -14.31 -7.84
CA ALA A 115 22.17 -13.33 -7.72
C ALA A 115 21.95 -12.61 -9.05
N ARG A 116 20.69 -12.31 -9.38
CA ARG A 116 20.30 -11.39 -10.46
C ARG A 116 20.00 -10.02 -9.86
N MET A 117 20.63 -8.96 -10.37
CA MET A 117 20.52 -7.61 -9.81
C MET A 117 19.97 -6.66 -10.86
N LEU A 118 18.80 -6.09 -10.57
CA LEU A 118 18.06 -5.25 -11.50
C LEU A 118 17.78 -3.91 -10.83
N SER A 119 17.86 -2.81 -11.58
CA SER A 119 17.34 -1.51 -11.12
C SER A 119 16.08 -1.15 -11.86
N VAL A 120 15.09 -0.68 -11.11
CA VAL A 120 13.90 -0.03 -11.62
C VAL A 120 14.28 1.37 -12.09
N SER A 121 13.70 1.79 -13.21
CA SER A 121 13.75 3.15 -13.73
C SER A 121 12.33 3.71 -13.80
N TYR A 122 12.09 4.85 -13.17
CA TYR A 122 10.78 5.51 -13.19
C TYR A 122 10.92 7.04 -13.21
N ASP A 123 9.84 7.74 -13.56
CA ASP A 123 9.83 9.20 -13.68
C ASP A 123 9.75 9.88 -12.30
N ALA A 124 10.91 10.00 -11.66
CA ALA A 124 11.11 10.62 -10.36
C ALA A 124 11.72 12.04 -10.45
N CYS A 125 11.64 12.69 -11.62
CA CYS A 125 12.21 14.02 -11.79
C CYS A 125 11.51 15.04 -10.89
N VAL A 126 12.26 15.84 -10.12
CA VAL A 126 11.70 16.82 -9.16
C VAL A 126 10.98 17.99 -9.84
N THR A 127 11.27 18.24 -11.11
CA THR A 127 10.62 19.24 -11.97
C THR A 127 9.83 18.56 -13.09
N THR A 128 8.68 19.13 -13.45
CA THR A 128 7.82 18.66 -14.55
C THR A 128 8.06 19.46 -15.84
N ASN A 129 8.06 18.76 -16.97
CA ASN A 129 8.06 19.35 -18.31
C ASN A 129 7.38 18.41 -19.33
N SER A 130 7.47 18.72 -20.63
CA SER A 130 6.82 17.92 -21.69
C SER A 130 7.32 16.47 -21.80
N THR A 131 8.47 16.15 -21.20
CA THR A 131 9.14 14.84 -21.32
C THR A 131 9.31 14.07 -20.00
N GLN A 132 9.31 14.74 -18.85
CA GLN A 132 9.58 14.12 -17.53
C GLN A 132 8.84 14.86 -16.40
N GLY A 133 8.87 14.30 -15.19
CA GLY A 133 8.20 14.78 -13.99
C GLY A 133 6.67 14.72 -14.09
N ARG A 134 6.12 13.76 -14.83
CA ARG A 134 4.67 13.71 -15.18
C ARG A 134 3.84 12.76 -14.32
N MET A 135 4.47 11.98 -13.44
CA MET A 135 3.76 11.12 -12.48
C MET A 135 3.29 11.94 -11.28
N ASP A 136 1.99 11.87 -10.97
CA ASP A 136 1.33 12.69 -9.95
C ASP A 136 1.18 11.97 -8.58
N SER A 137 1.29 10.63 -8.57
CA SER A 137 0.96 9.78 -7.43
C SER A 137 1.93 8.62 -7.25
N LEU A 138 2.35 8.38 -6.01
CA LEU A 138 3.13 7.19 -5.61
C LEU A 138 2.41 5.86 -5.98
N SER A 139 1.07 5.85 -5.96
CA SER A 139 0.31 4.65 -6.32
C SER A 139 0.40 4.38 -7.83
N LEU A 140 0.34 5.42 -8.66
CA LEU A 140 0.49 5.27 -10.11
C LEU A 140 1.93 4.83 -10.48
N VAL A 141 2.95 5.34 -9.78
CA VAL A 141 4.33 4.85 -9.91
C VAL A 141 4.38 3.35 -9.59
N ALA A 142 3.84 2.94 -8.43
CA ALA A 142 3.87 1.54 -7.99
C ALA A 142 3.07 0.59 -8.90
N GLU A 143 1.95 1.03 -9.47
CA GLU A 143 1.14 0.25 -10.42
C GLU A 143 1.90 -0.01 -11.72
N ASN A 144 2.53 1.05 -12.27
CA ASN A 144 3.39 0.92 -13.45
C ASN A 144 4.60 0.01 -13.17
N VAL A 145 5.22 0.10 -11.99
CA VAL A 145 6.29 -0.82 -11.58
C VAL A 145 5.76 -2.25 -11.42
N LEU A 146 4.57 -2.45 -10.85
CA LEU A 146 3.95 -3.76 -10.68
C LEU A 146 3.70 -4.44 -12.04
N LEU A 147 3.10 -3.70 -12.97
CA LEU A 147 2.84 -4.14 -14.34
C LEU A 147 4.15 -4.50 -15.06
N ASN A 148 5.15 -3.62 -15.02
CA ASN A 148 6.40 -3.81 -15.77
C ASN A 148 7.32 -4.88 -15.18
N LEU A 149 7.45 -5.03 -13.87
CA LEU A 149 8.33 -6.05 -13.28
C LEU A 149 7.68 -7.44 -13.27
N PHE A 150 6.38 -7.52 -12.93
CA PHE A 150 5.74 -8.78 -12.53
C PHE A 150 4.72 -9.31 -13.53
N LEU A 151 4.06 -8.44 -14.31
CA LEU A 151 3.02 -8.85 -15.26
C LEU A 151 3.51 -8.85 -16.72
N SER A 152 4.56 -8.08 -17.05
CA SER A 152 5.23 -8.08 -18.36
C SER A 152 6.25 -9.24 -18.54
N THR A 153 7.20 -9.09 -19.46
CA THR A 153 8.30 -10.00 -19.80
C THR A 153 9.34 -10.21 -18.68
N GLY A 154 9.42 -9.34 -17.67
CA GLY A 154 10.49 -9.37 -16.66
C GLY A 154 10.51 -10.61 -15.74
N ASN A 155 9.33 -11.20 -15.49
CA ASN A 155 9.10 -12.40 -14.67
C ASN A 155 9.78 -12.37 -13.27
N VAL A 156 10.01 -11.16 -12.73
CA VAL A 156 10.69 -10.92 -11.45
C VAL A 156 9.86 -11.53 -10.31
N GLY A 157 10.49 -12.11 -9.30
CA GLY A 157 9.80 -12.70 -8.14
C GLY A 157 8.93 -13.92 -8.46
N GLN A 158 9.03 -14.51 -9.67
CA GLN A 158 8.21 -15.66 -10.10
C GLN A 158 8.96 -17.00 -10.15
N THR A 159 10.28 -16.98 -9.95
CA THR A 159 11.11 -18.20 -9.90
C THR A 159 10.88 -18.93 -8.58
N TYR A 160 10.76 -20.26 -8.60
CA TYR A 160 10.48 -21.03 -7.38
C TYR A 160 11.75 -21.12 -6.51
N ASN A 161 11.64 -20.96 -5.18
CA ASN A 161 12.77 -20.92 -4.23
C ASN A 161 13.89 -19.93 -4.66
N CYS A 162 13.48 -18.73 -5.06
CA CYS A 162 14.37 -17.65 -5.45
C CYS A 162 13.99 -16.39 -4.65
N PRO A 163 14.59 -16.16 -3.48
CA PRO A 163 14.26 -15.03 -2.63
C PRO A 163 14.55 -13.69 -3.34
N ILE A 164 13.70 -12.70 -3.07
CA ILE A 164 13.82 -11.35 -3.61
C ILE A 164 14.09 -10.34 -2.48
N LEU A 165 15.20 -9.61 -2.60
CA LEU A 165 15.55 -8.48 -1.74
C LEU A 165 15.21 -7.17 -2.46
N PHE A 166 14.53 -6.25 -1.77
CA PHE A 166 14.31 -4.91 -2.29
C PHE A 166 15.26 -3.91 -1.64
N VAL A 167 15.92 -3.08 -2.43
CA VAL A 167 16.83 -2.02 -1.99
C VAL A 167 16.28 -0.68 -2.48
N GLY A 168 15.86 0.17 -1.55
CA GLY A 168 15.31 1.50 -1.84
C GLY A 168 16.21 2.61 -1.33
N HIS A 169 16.27 3.72 -2.05
CA HIS A 169 16.83 4.98 -1.57
C HIS A 169 15.76 6.08 -1.61
N GLY A 170 15.62 6.85 -0.52
CA GLY A 170 14.67 7.96 -0.42
C GLY A 170 13.24 7.57 -0.84
N LEU A 171 12.73 8.20 -1.91
CA LEU A 171 11.43 7.96 -2.52
C LEU A 171 11.24 6.49 -2.98
N GLY A 172 12.31 5.85 -3.45
CA GLY A 172 12.29 4.45 -3.87
C GLY A 172 11.86 3.50 -2.76
N CYS A 173 12.15 3.83 -1.49
CA CYS A 173 11.63 3.10 -0.32
C CYS A 173 10.09 3.09 -0.30
N PHE A 174 9.44 4.19 -0.67
CA PHE A 174 7.98 4.33 -0.65
C PHE A 174 7.32 3.73 -1.90
N VAL A 175 8.02 3.76 -3.05
CA VAL A 175 7.62 2.98 -4.23
C VAL A 175 7.60 1.49 -3.90
N ILE A 176 8.63 0.96 -3.22
CA ILE A 176 8.67 -0.44 -2.76
C ILE A 176 7.51 -0.74 -1.80
N LYS A 177 7.24 0.12 -0.82
CA LYS A 177 6.13 -0.08 0.14
C LYS A 177 4.77 -0.15 -0.57
N ASN A 178 4.52 0.77 -1.49
CA ASN A 178 3.26 0.85 -2.23
C ASN A 178 3.13 -0.33 -3.20
N LEU A 179 4.21 -0.71 -3.89
CA LEU A 179 4.31 -1.92 -4.71
C LEU A 179 3.96 -3.19 -3.94
N MET A 180 4.45 -3.36 -2.70
CA MET A 180 4.13 -4.55 -1.89
C MET A 180 2.65 -4.61 -1.48
N ILE A 181 2.03 -3.46 -1.17
CA ILE A 181 0.60 -3.38 -0.87
C ILE A 181 -0.22 -3.72 -2.12
N GLN A 182 0.05 -3.07 -3.25
CA GLN A 182 -0.65 -3.33 -4.52
C GLN A 182 -0.44 -4.76 -5.04
N ALA A 183 0.74 -5.34 -4.87
CA ALA A 183 0.98 -6.74 -5.16
C ALA A 183 0.09 -7.64 -4.30
N CYS A 184 -0.03 -7.33 -3.00
CA CYS A 184 -0.95 -8.01 -2.09
C CYS A 184 -2.40 -7.88 -2.56
N ASP A 185 -2.86 -6.69 -2.96
CA ASP A 185 -4.22 -6.46 -3.43
C ASP A 185 -4.51 -7.10 -4.81
N THR A 186 -3.51 -7.19 -5.68
CA THR A 186 -3.62 -7.84 -7.00
C THR A 186 -3.73 -9.37 -6.87
N TYR A 187 -2.84 -10.00 -6.08
CA TYR A 187 -2.90 -11.46 -5.86
C TYR A 187 -4.11 -11.89 -5.01
N LYS A 188 -4.72 -10.95 -4.28
CA LYS A 188 -6.01 -11.10 -3.61
C LYS A 188 -7.21 -11.22 -4.58
N GLY A 189 -7.06 -10.89 -5.86
CA GLY A 189 -8.15 -10.89 -6.86
C GLY A 189 -8.06 -11.96 -7.96
N GLN A 190 -6.90 -12.60 -8.17
CA GLN A 190 -6.69 -13.54 -9.29
C GLN A 190 -6.18 -14.91 -8.82
N HIS A 191 -6.87 -15.97 -9.28
CA HIS A 191 -6.61 -17.35 -8.86
C HIS A 191 -5.49 -18.08 -9.63
N GLU A 192 -4.77 -17.48 -10.60
CA GLU A 192 -3.71 -18.20 -11.32
C GLU A 192 -2.41 -17.43 -11.71
N ARG A 193 -1.33 -18.21 -11.71
CA ARG A 193 -0.03 -18.08 -12.40
C ARG A 193 1.06 -17.10 -11.94
N ARG A 194 0.83 -16.01 -11.20
CA ARG A 194 1.94 -15.10 -10.79
C ARG A 194 2.03 -14.71 -9.31
N ASN A 195 1.41 -15.50 -8.42
CA ASN A 195 1.26 -15.16 -7.00
C ASN A 195 2.52 -15.38 -6.13
N LYS A 196 3.69 -15.62 -6.75
CA LYS A 196 4.92 -16.04 -6.03
C LYS A 196 5.74 -14.88 -5.47
N LEU A 197 5.54 -13.64 -5.93
CA LEU A 197 6.32 -12.48 -5.48
C LEU A 197 6.35 -12.38 -3.94
N LEU A 198 5.18 -12.25 -3.29
CA LEU A 198 5.10 -12.06 -1.84
C LEU A 198 5.66 -13.25 -1.04
N ARG A 199 5.61 -14.43 -1.64
CA ARG A 199 6.20 -15.66 -1.11
C ARG A 199 7.73 -15.64 -1.19
N ASN A 200 8.27 -15.11 -2.27
CA ASN A 200 9.70 -14.95 -2.48
C ASN A 200 10.29 -13.75 -1.72
N VAL A 201 9.51 -12.76 -1.28
CA VAL A 201 10.03 -11.59 -0.54
C VAL A 201 10.85 -12.05 0.66
N GLY A 202 12.15 -11.79 0.59
CA GLY A 202 13.12 -12.07 1.63
C GLY A 202 13.21 -10.92 2.63
N GLY A 203 13.34 -9.68 2.14
CA GLY A 203 13.42 -8.51 3.01
C GLY A 203 13.65 -7.20 2.25
N PHE A 204 13.93 -6.15 3.03
CA PHE A 204 14.02 -4.77 2.54
C PHE A 204 15.27 -4.07 3.11
N VAL A 205 15.98 -3.33 2.27
CA VAL A 205 17.05 -2.41 2.66
C VAL A 205 16.62 -1.00 2.25
N PHE A 206 16.54 -0.07 3.20
CA PHE A 206 16.08 1.30 2.96
C PHE A 206 17.14 2.32 3.37
N TYR A 207 17.68 3.05 2.39
CA TYR A 207 18.60 4.17 2.57
C TYR A 207 17.84 5.49 2.69
N SER A 208 18.08 6.24 3.78
CA SER A 208 17.41 7.49 4.14
C SER A 208 15.88 7.52 3.87
N PRO A 209 15.07 6.55 4.36
CA PRO A 209 13.63 6.59 4.21
C PRO A 209 13.01 7.72 5.04
N PHE A 210 12.43 8.73 4.39
CA PHE A 210 11.79 9.88 5.05
C PHE A 210 10.40 9.54 5.64
N ASN A 211 10.26 8.58 6.55
CA ASN A 211 8.94 8.07 6.96
C ASN A 211 7.99 9.13 7.56
N SER A 212 8.51 10.24 8.09
CA SER A 212 7.73 11.39 8.59
C SER A 212 7.84 12.64 7.69
N GLY A 213 8.38 12.50 6.48
CA GLY A 213 8.76 13.57 5.58
C GLY A 213 10.13 14.20 5.89
N VAL A 214 10.51 15.20 5.09
CA VAL A 214 11.72 16.02 5.21
C VAL A 214 11.36 17.47 5.51
N LYS A 215 12.07 18.11 6.44
CA LYS A 215 11.75 19.50 6.88
C LYS A 215 12.28 20.59 5.94
N TRP A 216 13.21 20.24 5.06
CA TRP A 216 13.88 21.15 4.14
C TRP A 216 13.67 20.66 2.71
N ASN A 217 13.24 21.53 1.80
CA ASN A 217 13.16 21.18 0.38
C ASN A 217 14.49 21.53 -0.30
N LEU A 218 15.35 20.54 -0.53
CA LEU A 218 16.62 20.73 -1.25
C LEU A 218 16.39 21.26 -2.68
N TYR A 219 15.29 20.88 -3.30
CA TYR A 219 14.97 21.17 -4.70
C TYR A 219 14.18 22.47 -4.92
N GLN A 220 13.98 23.28 -3.87
CA GLN A 220 13.14 24.49 -3.94
C GLN A 220 13.64 25.59 -4.89
N PHE A 221 14.87 25.46 -5.41
CA PHE A 221 15.49 26.38 -6.36
C PHE A 221 15.78 25.73 -7.73
N GLU A 222 15.32 24.50 -7.97
CA GLU A 222 15.46 23.87 -9.29
C GLU A 222 14.61 24.63 -10.32
N PRO A 223 15.14 24.88 -11.53
CA PRO A 223 14.44 25.67 -12.54
C PRO A 223 13.33 24.85 -13.20
N GLY A 224 12.08 25.20 -12.94
CA GLY A 224 10.91 24.58 -13.57
C GLY A 224 9.67 24.62 -12.68
N GLU A 225 8.61 23.96 -13.13
CA GLU A 225 7.45 23.67 -12.27
C GLU A 225 7.74 22.43 -11.42
N SER A 226 7.36 22.44 -10.14
CA SER A 226 7.61 21.32 -9.21
C SER A 226 6.72 20.13 -9.55
N ASN A 227 7.32 18.93 -9.71
CA ASN A 227 6.56 17.70 -9.91
C ASN A 227 5.66 17.41 -8.68
N PRO A 228 4.35 17.17 -8.84
CA PRO A 228 3.44 16.83 -7.75
C PRO A 228 3.86 15.62 -6.90
N LEU A 229 4.60 14.65 -7.45
CA LEU A 229 5.14 13.51 -6.72
C LEU A 229 5.98 13.94 -5.50
N THR A 230 6.71 15.06 -5.61
CA THR A 230 7.53 15.61 -4.51
C THR A 230 6.72 16.03 -3.28
N ASN A 231 5.40 16.21 -3.41
CA ASN A 231 4.53 16.56 -2.28
C ASN A 231 4.49 15.48 -1.19
N CYS A 232 4.76 14.21 -1.51
CA CYS A 232 4.81 13.16 -0.51
C CYS A 232 6.02 13.29 0.44
N MET A 233 7.05 14.05 0.07
CA MET A 233 8.21 14.34 0.92
C MET A 233 7.90 15.36 2.03
N ARG A 234 6.77 16.10 1.95
CA ARG A 234 6.44 17.13 2.94
C ARG A 234 6.23 16.52 4.33
N PRO A 235 6.60 17.23 5.43
CA PRO A 235 6.36 16.75 6.79
C PRO A 235 4.87 16.46 7.02
N TYR A 236 4.58 15.38 7.74
CA TYR A 236 3.22 14.99 8.12
C TYR A 236 2.26 14.71 6.94
N HIS A 237 2.78 14.37 5.75
CA HIS A 237 1.94 13.99 4.61
C HIS A 237 1.03 12.78 4.94
N PRO A 238 -0.31 12.91 4.94
CA PRO A 238 -1.21 11.89 5.49
C PRO A 238 -1.17 10.58 4.69
N GLY A 239 -1.00 10.65 3.37
CA GLY A 239 -0.81 9.47 2.54
C GLY A 239 0.48 8.71 2.84
N LEU A 240 1.52 9.41 3.34
CA LEU A 240 2.80 8.79 3.70
C LEU A 240 2.68 8.01 5.02
N SER A 241 1.97 8.57 6.02
CA SER A 241 1.68 7.88 7.27
C SER A 241 0.87 6.61 7.03
N ARG A 242 -0.24 6.70 6.27
CA ARG A 242 -1.08 5.54 5.91
C ARG A 242 -0.25 4.47 5.22
N LEU A 243 0.54 4.83 4.20
CA LEU A 243 1.42 3.92 3.49
C LEU A 243 2.41 3.19 4.41
N ASN A 244 3.00 3.87 5.40
CA ASN A 244 3.89 3.25 6.37
C ASN A 244 3.14 2.30 7.32
N ASP A 245 1.95 2.67 7.77
CA ASP A 245 1.14 1.85 8.68
C ASP A 245 0.58 0.60 7.99
N ASP A 246 0.15 0.72 6.73
CA ASP A 246 -0.37 -0.39 5.94
C ASP A 246 0.75 -1.33 5.49
N PHE A 247 1.94 -0.80 5.16
CA PHE A 247 3.13 -1.62 4.94
C PHE A 247 3.52 -2.38 6.21
N ARG A 248 3.54 -1.74 7.38
CA ARG A 248 3.83 -2.42 8.66
C ARG A 248 2.86 -3.57 8.93
N LYS A 249 1.54 -3.33 8.76
CA LYS A 249 0.52 -4.39 8.88
C LYS A 249 0.79 -5.55 7.93
N LEU A 250 1.11 -5.25 6.67
CA LEU A 250 1.47 -6.27 5.67
C LEU A 250 2.70 -7.07 6.09
N ARG A 251 3.78 -6.42 6.56
CA ARG A 251 4.98 -7.13 7.05
C ARG A 251 4.66 -8.05 8.22
N GLN A 252 3.89 -7.57 9.20
CA GLN A 252 3.48 -8.35 10.35
C GLN A 252 2.64 -9.56 9.93
N PHE A 253 1.60 -9.34 9.13
CA PHE A 253 0.75 -10.39 8.54
C PHE A 253 1.55 -11.46 7.80
N MET A 254 2.55 -11.06 7.01
CA MET A 254 3.40 -11.98 6.24
C MET A 254 4.42 -12.75 7.11
N LYS A 255 4.86 -12.17 8.24
CA LYS A 255 5.67 -12.87 9.26
C LYS A 255 4.81 -13.90 10.00
N ASP A 256 3.64 -13.49 10.49
CA ASP A 256 2.73 -14.35 11.26
C ASP A 256 2.25 -15.57 10.46
N ARG A 257 1.84 -15.37 9.20
CA ARG A 257 1.36 -16.46 8.33
C ARG A 257 2.43 -17.51 7.99
N ARG A 258 3.74 -17.21 8.12
CA ARG A 258 4.80 -18.19 7.83
C ARG A 258 5.04 -19.18 8.96
N ASN A 259 4.50 -18.95 10.16
CA ASN A 259 4.41 -19.86 11.31
C ASN A 259 5.63 -20.81 11.49
N SER A 260 6.83 -20.24 11.40
CA SER A 260 8.11 -20.96 11.38
C SER A 260 9.16 -20.18 12.15
N ASN A 261 10.21 -20.88 12.60
CA ASN A 261 11.34 -20.28 13.31
C ASN A 261 12.27 -19.46 12.38
N ASP A 262 11.84 -19.12 11.16
CA ASP A 262 12.61 -18.32 10.20
C ASP A 262 12.50 -16.82 10.51
N LEU A 263 13.22 -16.45 11.56
CA LEU A 263 13.22 -15.12 12.20
C LEU A 263 13.62 -13.95 11.30
N GLU A 264 14.13 -14.16 10.09
CA GLU A 264 14.80 -13.12 9.27
C GLU A 264 14.01 -12.61 8.06
N LEU A 265 12.92 -13.27 7.67
CA LEU A 265 12.17 -12.88 6.47
C LEU A 265 11.24 -11.69 6.74
N TRP A 266 10.95 -10.91 5.68
CA TRP A 266 10.13 -9.68 5.73
C TRP A 266 10.66 -8.59 6.69
N LYS A 267 11.93 -8.66 7.08
CA LYS A 267 12.61 -7.64 7.87
C LYS A 267 13.02 -6.43 7.04
N VAL A 268 13.20 -5.30 7.72
CA VAL A 268 13.71 -4.03 7.19
C VAL A 268 15.04 -3.69 7.85
N LEU A 269 16.09 -3.58 7.04
CA LEU A 269 17.35 -2.90 7.37
C LEU A 269 17.25 -1.44 6.93
N THR A 270 17.29 -0.50 7.87
CA THR A 270 17.36 0.93 7.56
C THR A 270 18.78 1.45 7.75
N ILE A 271 19.25 2.23 6.77
CA ILE A 271 20.52 2.95 6.80
C ILE A 271 20.20 4.43 6.69
N CYS A 272 20.53 5.23 7.71
CA CYS A 272 20.28 6.67 7.75
C CYS A 272 21.54 7.44 7.40
N GLU A 273 21.44 8.55 6.65
CA GLU A 273 22.54 9.50 6.46
C GLU A 273 23.15 9.95 7.79
N SER A 274 24.46 10.23 7.78
CA SER A 274 25.19 10.79 8.93
C SER A 274 25.75 12.19 8.68
N ASP A 275 26.14 12.48 7.43
CA ASP A 275 26.62 13.80 7.05
C ASP A 275 25.48 14.74 6.63
N ARG A 276 25.76 16.04 6.63
CA ARG A 276 24.78 17.07 6.28
C ARG A 276 24.87 17.40 4.78
N THR A 277 23.82 17.08 4.04
CA THR A 277 23.67 17.40 2.63
C THR A 277 23.85 18.91 2.38
N PRO A 278 24.75 19.33 1.47
CA PRO A 278 24.89 20.73 1.08
C PRO A 278 23.59 21.28 0.47
N GLY A 279 22.96 22.23 1.17
CA GLY A 279 21.81 22.96 0.67
C GLY A 279 22.20 24.28 0.02
N ALA A 280 21.24 24.88 -0.70
CA ALA A 280 21.39 26.21 -1.28
C ALA A 280 21.71 27.29 -0.24
N LEU A 281 22.32 28.40 -0.69
CA LEU A 281 22.84 29.49 0.15
C LEU A 281 23.95 29.04 1.12
N GLY A 282 24.68 27.95 0.81
CA GLY A 282 25.83 27.48 1.58
C GLY A 282 25.49 26.87 2.94
N ARG A 283 24.23 26.48 3.16
CA ARG A 283 23.77 25.84 4.41
C ARG A 283 23.64 24.34 4.21
N SER A 284 24.56 23.55 4.74
CA SER A 284 24.38 22.10 4.84
C SER A 284 23.29 21.77 5.87
N VAL A 285 22.41 20.81 5.59
CA VAL A 285 21.36 20.33 6.50
C VAL A 285 21.31 18.80 6.50
N THR A 286 20.95 18.19 7.63
CA THR A 286 20.46 16.80 7.60
C THR A 286 19.10 16.85 6.90
N PHE A 287 18.99 16.19 5.76
CA PHE A 287 17.80 16.18 4.92
C PHE A 287 16.76 15.22 5.49
N VAL A 288 17.18 13.98 5.79
CA VAL A 288 16.35 12.97 6.46
C VAL A 288 16.88 12.73 7.88
N PRO A 289 16.24 13.29 8.93
CA PRO A 289 16.69 13.09 10.30
C PRO A 289 16.43 11.64 10.76
N GLU A 290 17.25 11.15 11.68
CA GLU A 290 17.14 9.81 12.28
C GLU A 290 15.71 9.44 12.72
N ALA A 291 14.99 10.39 13.34
CA ALA A 291 13.60 10.21 13.78
C ALA A 291 12.60 9.95 12.64
N SER A 292 12.93 10.37 11.41
CA SER A 292 12.19 10.06 10.18
C SER A 292 12.61 8.70 9.61
N CYS A 293 13.89 8.30 9.72
CA CYS A 293 14.39 7.01 9.24
C CYS A 293 14.03 5.80 10.11
N ARG A 294 14.16 5.94 11.43
CA ARG A 294 14.06 4.84 12.42
C ARG A 294 12.70 4.12 12.54
N PRO A 295 11.53 4.72 12.24
CA PRO A 295 10.25 4.00 12.33
C PRO A 295 10.20 2.75 11.44
N ASP A 296 9.66 1.66 11.97
CA ASP A 296 9.41 0.39 11.28
C ASP A 296 10.65 -0.39 10.78
N CYS A 297 11.85 -0.16 11.33
CA CYS A 297 13.03 -0.98 11.02
C CYS A 297 13.27 -2.11 12.04
N ASP A 298 13.74 -3.27 11.56
CA ASP A 298 14.23 -4.38 12.40
C ASP A 298 15.74 -4.22 12.70
N TYR A 299 16.50 -3.67 11.75
CA TYR A 299 17.91 -3.31 11.88
C TYR A 299 18.13 -1.85 11.51
N PHE A 300 19.03 -1.15 12.21
CA PHE A 300 19.32 0.26 11.99
C PHE A 300 20.81 0.55 12.02
N TRP A 301 21.30 1.28 11.02
CA TRP A 301 22.68 1.78 10.93
C TRP A 301 22.71 3.24 10.50
N PHE A 302 23.79 3.94 10.86
CA PHE A 302 24.17 5.19 10.21
C PHE A 302 25.12 4.87 9.06
N GLY A 303 24.80 5.37 7.86
CA GLY A 303 25.63 5.29 6.67
C GLY A 303 26.57 6.49 6.58
N ASN A 304 27.80 6.26 6.12
CA ASN A 304 28.76 7.33 5.83
C ASN A 304 28.28 8.12 4.60
N GLY A 305 28.43 9.45 4.61
CA GLY A 305 27.95 10.31 3.54
C GLY A 305 26.62 11.01 3.85
N ASP A 306 26.27 11.94 2.96
CA ASP A 306 25.03 12.71 3.00
C ASP A 306 23.88 11.93 2.33
N HIS A 307 22.71 12.56 2.18
CA HIS A 307 21.55 11.91 1.56
C HIS A 307 21.83 11.26 0.20
N PHE A 308 22.73 11.83 -0.61
CA PHE A 308 23.02 11.33 -1.95
C PHE A 308 24.09 10.25 -1.97
N ASP A 309 25.03 10.29 -1.02
CA ASP A 309 26.19 9.40 -0.99
C ASP A 309 26.05 8.23 0.00
N VAL A 310 25.09 8.28 0.93
CA VAL A 310 24.78 7.21 1.91
C VAL A 310 24.55 5.82 1.29
N CYS A 311 24.16 5.77 0.01
CA CYS A 311 23.91 4.54 -0.75
C CYS A 311 25.02 4.18 -1.77
N LYS A 312 26.18 4.87 -1.74
CA LYS A 312 27.30 4.70 -2.68
C LYS A 312 28.55 4.16 -1.99
N HIS A 313 28.57 2.86 -1.73
CA HIS A 313 29.69 2.21 -1.06
C HIS A 313 30.97 2.27 -1.89
N GLN A 314 32.07 2.70 -1.26
CA GLN A 314 33.38 2.88 -1.89
C GLN A 314 34.23 1.60 -1.85
N SER A 315 34.02 0.71 -0.88
CA SER A 315 34.76 -0.56 -0.78
C SER A 315 33.97 -1.62 0.00
N THR A 316 34.38 -2.88 -0.15
CA THR A 316 33.91 -4.01 0.68
C THR A 316 34.35 -3.92 2.15
N GLY A 317 35.22 -2.96 2.48
CA GLY A 317 35.63 -2.65 3.86
C GLY A 317 34.67 -1.69 4.59
N ASP A 318 33.70 -1.11 3.89
CA ASP A 318 32.68 -0.26 4.50
C ASP A 318 31.75 -1.08 5.40
N ALA A 319 31.67 -0.71 6.69
CA ALA A 319 30.82 -1.38 7.67
C ALA A 319 29.33 -1.34 7.29
N VAL A 320 28.91 -0.30 6.55
CA VAL A 320 27.53 -0.12 6.10
C VAL A 320 27.22 -1.12 4.99
N TYR A 321 28.13 -1.26 4.00
CA TYR A 321 28.06 -2.32 2.99
C TYR A 321 28.05 -3.72 3.63
N GLN A 322 28.92 -3.95 4.62
CA GLN A 322 28.99 -5.24 5.34
C GLN A 322 27.67 -5.55 6.06
N SER A 323 26.97 -4.56 6.61
CA SER A 323 25.64 -4.76 7.21
C SER A 323 24.58 -5.23 6.19
N VAL A 324 24.66 -4.75 4.94
CA VAL A 324 23.79 -5.18 3.82
C VAL A 324 24.16 -6.57 3.35
N GLU A 325 25.45 -6.86 3.20
CA GLU A 325 25.96 -8.19 2.85
C GLU A 325 25.50 -9.23 3.90
N GLU A 326 25.70 -8.96 5.20
CA GLU A 326 25.24 -9.83 6.28
C GLU A 326 23.72 -10.02 6.32
N PHE A 327 22.95 -8.97 6.03
CA PHE A 327 21.49 -9.03 6.05
C PHE A 327 20.97 -9.92 4.92
N LEU A 328 21.53 -9.80 3.72
CA LEU A 328 21.26 -10.73 2.62
C LEU A 328 21.71 -12.16 2.99
N ASP A 329 22.90 -12.33 3.57
CA ASP A 329 23.42 -13.63 3.98
C ASP A 329 22.55 -14.33 5.05
N LYS A 330 21.87 -13.56 5.92
CA LYS A 330 20.85 -14.03 6.88
C LYS A 330 19.58 -14.49 6.17
N ILE A 331 19.03 -13.66 5.26
CA ILE A 331 17.84 -13.99 4.46
C ILE A 331 18.06 -15.28 3.65
N LEU A 332 19.20 -15.42 2.97
CA LEU A 332 19.51 -16.59 2.14
C LEU A 332 19.74 -17.88 2.95
N LYS A 333 20.07 -17.76 4.25
CA LYS A 333 20.17 -18.92 5.15
C LYS A 333 18.79 -19.34 5.66
N SER A 334 17.94 -18.39 6.05
CA SER A 334 16.54 -18.67 6.43
C SER A 334 15.71 -19.22 5.28
N ASP A 335 15.80 -18.64 4.07
CA ASP A 335 15.04 -19.14 2.91
C ASP A 335 15.36 -20.62 2.59
N LYS A 336 16.63 -21.02 2.74
CA LYS A 336 17.09 -22.41 2.58
C LYS A 336 16.68 -23.36 3.73
N LEU A 337 16.34 -22.83 4.89
CA LEU A 337 15.82 -23.60 6.03
C LEU A 337 14.28 -23.74 5.96
N SER A 338 13.61 -22.76 5.35
CA SER A 338 12.18 -22.82 5.08
C SER A 338 11.87 -24.00 4.14
N SER A 339 10.88 -24.83 4.50
CA SER A 339 10.48 -25.95 3.65
C SER A 339 9.72 -25.41 2.43
N PRO A 340 9.99 -25.89 1.21
CA PRO A 340 9.22 -25.49 0.02
C PRO A 340 7.73 -25.85 0.09
N ASN A 341 7.34 -26.68 1.07
CA ASN A 341 5.97 -27.06 1.41
C ASN A 341 5.48 -26.48 2.76
N SER A 342 6.25 -25.63 3.46
CA SER A 342 5.80 -24.90 4.67
C SER A 342 5.45 -23.44 4.39
N ILE A 343 5.27 -23.09 3.12
CA ILE A 343 4.37 -22.01 2.75
C ILE A 343 2.96 -22.58 2.85
N PRO A 344 2.09 -22.12 3.76
CA PRO A 344 0.66 -22.31 3.56
C PRO A 344 0.35 -21.74 2.17
N GLU A 345 -0.48 -22.43 1.39
CA GLU A 345 -1.06 -21.81 0.20
C GLU A 345 -1.60 -20.41 0.56
N PHE A 346 -1.75 -19.49 -0.41
CA PHE A 346 -2.78 -18.48 -0.16
C PHE A 346 -4.06 -19.29 -0.09
N ASP A 347 -4.46 -19.56 1.14
CA ASP A 347 -5.51 -20.46 1.50
C ASP A 347 -6.68 -19.58 1.90
N PRO A 348 -7.63 -19.33 0.98
CA PRO A 348 -8.89 -18.72 1.35
C PRO A 348 -9.51 -19.49 2.51
N THR A 349 -9.26 -20.81 2.61
CA THR A 349 -9.85 -21.63 3.66
C THR A 349 -9.36 -21.29 5.06
N ALA A 350 -8.23 -20.62 5.30
CA ALA A 350 -7.91 -20.20 6.68
C ALA A 350 -8.93 -19.16 7.20
N ASP A 351 -9.21 -18.13 6.41
CA ASP A 351 -10.20 -17.10 6.72
C ASP A 351 -11.64 -17.63 6.48
N GLU A 352 -11.84 -18.52 5.49
CA GLU A 352 -13.10 -19.26 5.29
C GLU A 352 -13.35 -20.29 6.41
N ASN A 353 -12.34 -20.75 7.16
CA ASN A 353 -12.47 -21.69 8.29
C ASN A 353 -12.79 -20.94 9.58
N ILE A 354 -12.25 -19.73 9.77
CA ILE A 354 -12.76 -18.80 10.78
C ILE A 354 -14.25 -18.50 10.49
N TRP A 355 -14.57 -18.16 9.24
CA TRP A 355 -15.95 -17.98 8.77
C TRP A 355 -16.84 -19.22 8.97
N LYS A 356 -16.41 -20.41 8.51
CA LYS A 356 -17.13 -21.68 8.68
C LYS A 356 -17.24 -22.13 10.14
N ALA A 357 -16.36 -21.66 11.03
CA ALA A 357 -16.43 -21.93 12.47
C ALA A 357 -17.39 -20.96 13.19
N LEU A 358 -17.34 -19.67 12.86
CA LEU A 358 -18.21 -18.63 13.44
C LEU A 358 -19.65 -18.72 12.93
N LEU A 359 -19.83 -18.97 11.64
CA LEU A 359 -21.13 -19.13 10.99
C LEU A 359 -21.11 -20.27 9.97
N PRO A 360 -21.15 -21.54 10.42
CA PRO A 360 -21.34 -22.67 9.54
C PRO A 360 -22.59 -22.51 8.65
N ARG A 361 -22.54 -23.08 7.45
CA ARG A 361 -23.67 -23.15 6.50
C ARG A 361 -24.96 -23.60 7.17
N GLU A 362 -24.88 -24.64 7.98
CA GLU A 362 -25.98 -25.27 8.69
C GLU A 362 -26.59 -24.32 9.70
N VAL A 363 -25.76 -23.53 10.40
CA VAL A 363 -26.20 -22.48 11.31
C VAL A 363 -26.90 -21.37 10.54
N PHE A 364 -26.32 -20.84 9.46
CA PHE A 364 -27.00 -19.82 8.64
C PHE A 364 -28.37 -20.31 8.10
N ILE A 365 -28.47 -21.58 7.71
CA ILE A 365 -29.74 -22.17 7.26
C ILE A 365 -30.76 -22.28 8.40
N ASP A 366 -30.33 -22.67 9.61
CA ASP A 366 -31.17 -22.78 10.80
C ASP A 366 -31.62 -21.41 11.36
N LEU A 367 -30.76 -20.39 11.24
CA LEU A 367 -31.09 -19.00 11.56
C LEU A 367 -32.15 -18.43 10.61
N PHE A 368 -32.13 -18.85 9.33
CA PHE A 368 -33.00 -18.35 8.27
C PHE A 368 -33.70 -19.49 7.50
N PRO A 369 -34.62 -20.24 8.15
CA PRO A 369 -35.22 -21.46 7.58
C PRO A 369 -36.23 -21.16 6.46
N ASN A 370 -36.90 -20.01 6.53
CA ASN A 370 -37.95 -19.58 5.59
C ASN A 370 -37.45 -18.56 4.55
N ARG A 371 -36.13 -18.37 4.41
CA ARG A 371 -35.56 -17.34 3.52
C ARG A 371 -35.91 -17.56 2.05
N ASN A 372 -35.88 -16.47 1.31
CA ASN A 372 -35.94 -16.47 -0.14
C ASN A 372 -34.76 -17.26 -0.72
N ARG A 373 -35.00 -18.10 -1.75
CA ARG A 373 -33.93 -18.86 -2.44
C ARG A 373 -32.86 -17.97 -3.07
N PHE A 374 -33.15 -16.69 -3.25
CA PHE A 374 -32.18 -15.66 -3.64
C PHE A 374 -31.03 -15.50 -2.63
N TYR A 375 -31.32 -15.50 -1.33
CA TYR A 375 -30.29 -15.31 -0.30
C TYR A 375 -29.63 -16.67 0.03
N THR A 376 -28.62 -17.01 -0.76
CA THR A 376 -27.80 -18.20 -0.58
C THR A 376 -26.67 -17.95 0.41
N TYR A 377 -26.18 -19.02 1.07
CA TYR A 377 -25.02 -18.93 1.96
C TYR A 377 -23.74 -18.64 1.15
N GLU A 378 -23.69 -19.17 -0.08
CA GLU A 378 -22.67 -18.92 -1.08
C GLU A 378 -22.54 -17.42 -1.38
N ALA A 379 -23.65 -16.75 -1.72
CA ALA A 379 -23.62 -15.33 -2.05
C ALA A 379 -23.27 -14.45 -0.84
N PHE A 380 -23.68 -14.85 0.36
CA PHE A 380 -23.28 -14.16 1.59
C PHE A 380 -21.78 -14.34 1.86
N THR A 381 -21.26 -15.55 1.70
CA THR A 381 -19.83 -15.87 1.85
C THR A 381 -19.00 -15.10 0.83
N GLU A 382 -19.35 -15.14 -0.45
CA GLU A 382 -18.66 -14.43 -1.53
C GLU A 382 -18.60 -12.92 -1.27
N ALA A 383 -19.70 -12.34 -0.80
CA ALA A 383 -19.73 -10.94 -0.39
C ALA A 383 -18.85 -10.69 0.86
N ALA A 384 -18.97 -11.51 1.91
CA ALA A 384 -18.22 -11.38 3.16
C ALA A 384 -16.70 -11.43 2.93
N MET A 385 -16.22 -12.31 2.05
CA MET A 385 -14.80 -12.41 1.68
C MET A 385 -14.22 -11.10 1.13
N THR A 386 -15.04 -10.22 0.53
CA THR A 386 -14.60 -8.88 0.10
C THR A 386 -14.47 -7.87 1.24
N PHE A 387 -15.12 -8.11 2.37
CA PHE A 387 -15.11 -7.23 3.56
C PHE A 387 -14.22 -7.73 4.71
N ILE A 388 -13.88 -9.02 4.76
CA ILE A 388 -12.86 -9.58 5.68
C ILE A 388 -11.56 -8.77 5.62
N ARG A 389 -11.14 -8.38 4.42
CA ARG A 389 -9.94 -7.55 4.16
C ARG A 389 -10.05 -6.10 4.67
N LYS A 390 -11.27 -5.64 4.98
CA LYS A 390 -11.57 -4.32 5.56
C LYS A 390 -11.77 -4.39 7.09
N GLY A 391 -11.57 -5.56 7.71
CA GLY A 391 -11.62 -5.78 9.16
C GLY A 391 -12.76 -6.70 9.63
N PHE A 392 -13.82 -6.86 8.81
CA PHE A 392 -15.03 -7.60 9.17
C PHE A 392 -14.73 -9.04 9.61
N LEU A 393 -15.12 -9.41 10.82
CA LEU A 393 -14.85 -10.72 11.45
C LEU A 393 -13.35 -11.09 11.59
N VAL A 394 -12.44 -10.15 11.39
CA VAL A 394 -11.00 -10.28 11.69
C VAL A 394 -10.63 -9.47 12.92
N ASP A 395 -11.25 -8.30 13.07
CA ASP A 395 -10.97 -7.37 14.17
C ASP A 395 -11.72 -7.73 15.46
N GLY A 396 -11.11 -7.39 16.59
CA GLY A 396 -11.61 -7.74 17.92
C GLY A 396 -11.25 -9.17 18.35
N SER A 397 -11.78 -9.59 19.49
CA SER A 397 -11.70 -10.98 19.96
C SER A 397 -12.68 -11.89 19.21
N VAL A 398 -12.55 -13.21 19.36
CA VAL A 398 -13.53 -14.18 18.82
C VAL A 398 -14.95 -13.89 19.35
N GLU A 399 -15.09 -13.40 20.58
CA GLU A 399 -16.39 -12.97 21.10
C GLU A 399 -16.92 -11.72 20.40
N ASP A 400 -16.07 -10.74 20.08
CA ASP A 400 -16.46 -9.54 19.36
C ASP A 400 -16.86 -9.86 17.91
N GLN A 401 -16.14 -10.77 17.25
CA GLN A 401 -16.47 -11.30 15.93
C GLN A 401 -17.83 -12.05 15.97
N THR A 402 -18.07 -12.83 17.03
CA THR A 402 -19.35 -13.55 17.22
C THR A 402 -20.51 -12.59 17.53
N ARG A 403 -20.27 -11.52 18.31
CA ARG A 403 -21.24 -10.42 18.50
C ARG A 403 -21.49 -9.64 17.21
N GLU A 404 -20.45 -9.35 16.42
CA GLU A 404 -20.58 -8.65 15.14
C GLU A 404 -21.47 -9.42 14.16
N ILE A 405 -21.25 -10.72 13.98
CA ILE A 405 -22.11 -11.51 13.08
C ILE A 405 -23.53 -11.64 13.63
N ALA A 406 -23.72 -11.83 14.94
CA ALA A 406 -25.05 -11.84 15.56
C ALA A 406 -25.81 -10.52 15.33
N ALA A 407 -25.11 -9.39 15.46
CA ALA A 407 -25.66 -8.06 15.23
C ALA A 407 -26.04 -7.82 13.76
N LEU A 408 -25.14 -8.13 12.83
CA LEU A 408 -25.41 -8.01 11.39
C LEU A 408 -26.64 -8.83 10.98
N LEU A 409 -26.72 -10.08 11.43
CA LEU A 409 -27.84 -10.98 11.14
C LEU A 409 -29.15 -10.52 11.82
N ALA A 410 -29.09 -9.89 12.99
CA ALA A 410 -30.25 -9.25 13.63
C ALA A 410 -30.86 -8.13 12.78
N HIS A 411 -30.00 -7.29 12.18
CA HIS A 411 -30.45 -6.26 11.25
C HIS A 411 -30.97 -6.85 9.93
N PHE A 412 -30.37 -7.92 9.42
CA PHE A 412 -30.86 -8.62 8.22
C PHE A 412 -32.26 -9.19 8.44
N ASP A 413 -32.46 -9.96 9.52
CA ASP A 413 -33.76 -10.52 9.89
C ASP A 413 -34.81 -9.41 10.04
N HIS A 414 -34.49 -8.33 10.76
CA HIS A 414 -35.40 -7.18 10.89
C HIS A 414 -35.73 -6.54 9.53
N GLY A 415 -34.73 -6.24 8.70
CA GLY A 415 -34.93 -5.51 7.44
C GLY A 415 -35.67 -6.30 6.36
N THR A 416 -35.66 -7.63 6.43
CA THR A 416 -36.17 -8.51 5.35
C THR A 416 -37.15 -9.58 5.81
N SER A 417 -37.59 -9.55 7.06
CA SER A 417 -38.39 -10.59 7.73
C SER A 417 -37.76 -11.98 7.58
N GLY A 418 -36.54 -12.15 8.12
CA GLY A 418 -35.80 -13.41 8.06
C GLY A 418 -35.29 -13.76 6.66
N LEU A 419 -34.76 -12.79 5.91
CA LEU A 419 -34.31 -12.94 4.52
C LEU A 419 -35.44 -13.43 3.57
N LEU A 420 -36.70 -13.12 3.87
CA LEU A 420 -37.84 -13.47 3.02
C LEU A 420 -38.02 -12.49 1.84
N TYR A 421 -37.81 -11.19 2.09
CA TYR A 421 -38.03 -10.12 1.11
C TYR A 421 -36.71 -9.56 0.56
N LYS A 422 -36.69 -9.29 -0.76
CA LYS A 422 -35.54 -8.67 -1.44
C LYS A 422 -35.58 -7.15 -1.41
N GLU A 423 -36.78 -6.60 -1.46
CA GLU A 423 -37.06 -5.17 -1.56
C GLU A 423 -38.40 -4.85 -0.93
N HIS A 424 -38.58 -3.59 -0.54
CA HIS A 424 -39.82 -3.13 0.07
C HIS A 424 -40.97 -3.15 -0.95
N SER A 425 -42.02 -3.92 -0.65
CA SER A 425 -43.21 -4.03 -1.52
C SER A 425 -43.93 -2.68 -1.65
N CYS A 426 -44.15 -2.22 -2.89
CA CYS A 426 -44.94 -1.03 -3.24
C CYS A 426 -44.51 0.25 -2.49
N PRO A 427 -43.31 0.79 -2.74
CA PRO A 427 -42.85 2.02 -2.10
C PRO A 427 -43.72 3.22 -2.51
N SER A 428 -44.13 4.02 -1.52
CA SER A 428 -44.91 5.26 -1.72
C SER A 428 -44.07 6.45 -2.21
N SER A 429 -42.75 6.29 -2.26
CA SER A 429 -41.76 7.30 -2.67
C SER A 429 -40.70 6.67 -3.57
N THR A 430 -40.08 7.47 -4.44
CA THR A 430 -38.92 7.06 -5.24
C THR A 430 -37.62 7.07 -4.43
N TYR A 431 -37.62 7.61 -3.21
CA TYR A 431 -36.42 7.82 -2.36
C TYR A 431 -35.31 8.57 -3.13
N CYS A 432 -35.73 9.62 -3.82
CA CYS A 432 -34.85 10.50 -4.58
C CYS A 432 -34.71 11.83 -3.82
N ASP A 433 -33.48 12.19 -3.47
CA ASP A 433 -33.12 13.55 -3.11
C ASP A 433 -32.46 14.23 -4.34
N PRO A 434 -33.12 15.23 -4.97
CA PRO A 434 -32.58 15.93 -6.12
C PRO A 434 -31.59 17.06 -5.75
N GLN A 435 -31.34 17.34 -4.47
CA GLN A 435 -30.49 18.45 -4.01
C GLN A 435 -29.04 18.05 -3.74
N ILE A 436 -28.69 16.77 -3.92
CA ILE A 436 -27.35 16.21 -3.71
C ILE A 436 -26.68 15.95 -5.07
N ASP A 437 -25.34 16.00 -5.12
CA ASP A 437 -24.48 15.79 -6.32
C ASP A 437 -24.63 14.42 -7.04
N TYR A 438 -25.60 13.60 -6.64
CA TYR A 438 -25.89 12.27 -7.18
C TYR A 438 -27.29 12.26 -7.83
N PRO A 439 -27.47 12.87 -9.02
CA PRO A 439 -28.78 13.08 -9.61
C PRO A 439 -29.52 11.76 -9.85
N CYS A 440 -30.79 11.74 -9.47
CA CYS A 440 -31.65 10.57 -9.62
C CYS A 440 -31.88 10.22 -11.09
N VAL A 441 -31.73 8.95 -11.45
CA VAL A 441 -31.91 8.49 -12.83
C VAL A 441 -33.41 8.38 -13.16
N PRO A 442 -33.90 8.97 -14.27
CA PRO A 442 -35.31 8.93 -14.65
C PRO A 442 -35.86 7.50 -14.73
N GLY A 443 -37.05 7.29 -14.16
CA GLY A 443 -37.69 5.98 -14.11
C GLY A 443 -37.11 4.98 -13.09
N LYS A 444 -36.10 5.39 -12.30
CA LYS A 444 -35.54 4.57 -11.20
C LYS A 444 -36.12 4.96 -9.84
N SER A 445 -36.06 4.02 -8.91
CA SER A 445 -36.41 4.23 -7.51
C SER A 445 -35.35 3.59 -6.61
N TYR A 446 -35.02 4.28 -5.53
CA TYR A 446 -33.98 3.93 -4.56
C TYR A 446 -34.58 3.50 -3.23
N HIS A 447 -35.73 2.81 -3.29
CA HIS A 447 -36.37 2.22 -2.12
C HIS A 447 -35.51 1.09 -1.53
N GLY A 448 -35.88 0.65 -0.32
CA GLY A 448 -35.15 -0.40 0.41
C GLY A 448 -34.95 -1.66 -0.40
N ARG A 449 -33.69 -2.04 -0.63
CA ARG A 449 -33.30 -3.33 -1.23
C ARG A 449 -32.16 -4.01 -0.48
N GLY A 450 -32.07 -5.33 -0.63
CA GLY A 450 -31.05 -6.16 0.01
C GLY A 450 -31.23 -6.30 1.53
N PRO A 451 -30.28 -6.96 2.22
CA PRO A 451 -30.41 -7.36 3.62
C PRO A 451 -30.61 -6.20 4.62
N LEU A 452 -29.96 -5.05 4.39
CA LEU A 452 -30.13 -3.84 5.22
C LEU A 452 -31.14 -2.83 4.65
N GLN A 453 -31.88 -3.19 3.60
CA GLN A 453 -32.85 -2.30 2.94
C GLN A 453 -32.25 -0.94 2.56
N LEU A 454 -31.18 -0.96 1.76
CA LEU A 454 -30.49 0.27 1.31
C LEU A 454 -31.48 1.21 0.63
N CYS A 455 -31.61 2.43 1.17
CA CYS A 455 -32.51 3.48 0.68
C CYS A 455 -31.72 4.73 0.25
N TRP A 456 -32.29 5.51 -0.66
CA TRP A 456 -31.82 6.81 -1.17
C TRP A 456 -30.71 6.78 -2.24
N ASN A 457 -30.87 7.62 -3.28
CA ASN A 457 -29.94 7.78 -4.41
C ASN A 457 -28.47 7.95 -3.98
N TYR A 458 -28.21 8.80 -2.98
CA TYR A 458 -26.85 9.03 -2.48
C TYR A 458 -26.19 7.77 -1.92
N ASN A 459 -26.95 6.94 -1.19
CA ASN A 459 -26.44 5.67 -0.67
C ASN A 459 -26.20 4.66 -1.79
N TYR A 460 -27.05 4.60 -2.82
CA TYR A 460 -26.81 3.73 -3.97
C TYR A 460 -25.55 4.15 -4.75
N LYS A 461 -25.24 5.45 -4.86
CA LYS A 461 -24.00 5.92 -5.51
C LYS A 461 -22.77 5.59 -4.67
N MET A 462 -22.73 6.01 -3.40
CA MET A 462 -21.59 5.74 -2.51
C MET A 462 -21.36 4.22 -2.28
N CYS A 463 -22.43 3.43 -2.26
CA CYS A 463 -22.35 1.97 -2.22
C CYS A 463 -21.74 1.42 -3.50
N GLY A 464 -22.18 1.88 -4.68
CA GLY A 464 -21.62 1.48 -5.96
C GLY A 464 -20.11 1.70 -6.02
N GLU A 465 -19.65 2.89 -5.66
CA GLU A 465 -18.23 3.23 -5.56
C GLU A 465 -17.50 2.33 -4.54
N GLY A 466 -18.08 2.12 -3.36
CA GLY A 466 -17.47 1.33 -2.28
C GLY A 466 -17.46 -0.19 -2.47
N ILE A 467 -18.19 -0.71 -3.48
CA ILE A 467 -18.20 -2.13 -3.90
C ILE A 467 -17.65 -2.36 -5.31
N GLU A 468 -17.13 -1.31 -5.96
CA GLU A 468 -16.57 -1.31 -7.32
C GLU A 468 -17.61 -1.66 -8.42
N ASP A 469 -18.86 -1.18 -8.25
CA ASP A 469 -19.93 -1.22 -9.25
C ASP A 469 -20.56 0.18 -9.45
N ASP A 470 -19.91 1.02 -10.24
CA ASP A 470 -20.38 2.39 -10.55
C ASP A 470 -21.78 2.47 -11.17
N SER A 471 -22.27 1.36 -11.74
CA SER A 471 -23.59 1.33 -12.36
C SER A 471 -24.74 1.28 -11.36
N LEU A 472 -24.48 1.12 -10.05
CA LEU A 472 -25.50 0.91 -9.02
C LEU A 472 -26.52 2.06 -8.90
N LEU A 473 -26.11 3.30 -9.17
CA LEU A 473 -27.01 4.47 -9.24
C LEU A 473 -27.95 4.41 -10.46
N SER A 474 -27.47 3.87 -11.58
CA SER A 474 -28.25 3.68 -12.82
C SER A 474 -29.03 2.37 -12.89
N CYS A 475 -28.63 1.37 -12.11
CA CYS A 475 -29.21 0.03 -12.07
C CYS A 475 -29.49 -0.42 -10.62
N PRO A 476 -30.27 0.34 -9.82
CA PRO A 476 -30.53 0.02 -8.42
C PRO A 476 -31.25 -1.34 -8.23
N GLU A 477 -31.95 -1.83 -9.26
CA GLU A 477 -32.52 -3.17 -9.31
C GLU A 477 -31.50 -4.32 -9.14
N LYS A 478 -30.19 -4.07 -9.31
CA LYS A 478 -29.14 -5.06 -9.04
C LYS A 478 -29.25 -5.66 -7.63
N LEU A 479 -29.63 -4.88 -6.61
CA LEU A 479 -29.78 -5.35 -5.22
C LEU A 479 -30.95 -6.34 -5.03
N SER A 480 -31.87 -6.49 -5.99
CA SER A 480 -32.93 -7.52 -5.96
C SER A 480 -32.77 -8.59 -7.07
N GLN A 481 -31.77 -8.45 -7.94
CA GLN A 481 -31.45 -9.36 -9.05
C GLN A 481 -30.20 -10.20 -8.81
N ASP A 482 -29.16 -9.64 -8.18
CA ASP A 482 -27.89 -10.31 -7.86
C ASP A 482 -27.73 -10.42 -6.33
N PRO A 483 -27.63 -11.64 -5.77
CA PRO A 483 -27.56 -11.82 -4.33
C PRO A 483 -26.19 -11.48 -3.74
N VAL A 484 -25.10 -11.58 -4.51
CA VAL A 484 -23.75 -11.19 -4.07
C VAL A 484 -23.70 -9.68 -3.93
N ILE A 485 -24.20 -8.94 -4.93
CA ILE A 485 -24.29 -7.47 -4.87
C ILE A 485 -25.22 -7.03 -3.72
N ALA A 486 -26.33 -7.75 -3.50
CA ALA A 486 -27.22 -7.48 -2.37
C ALA A 486 -26.50 -7.61 -1.02
N PHE A 487 -25.75 -8.69 -0.78
CA PHE A 487 -24.96 -8.83 0.45
C PHE A 487 -23.78 -7.84 0.52
N LYS A 488 -23.09 -7.55 -0.58
CA LYS A 488 -22.02 -6.54 -0.65
C LYS A 488 -22.53 -5.16 -0.23
N SER A 489 -23.74 -4.77 -0.65
CA SER A 489 -24.34 -3.48 -0.27
C SER A 489 -24.61 -3.37 1.24
N ALA A 490 -25.01 -4.46 1.88
CA ALA A 490 -25.23 -4.53 3.31
C ALA A 490 -23.91 -4.49 4.10
N LEU A 491 -22.90 -5.27 3.67
CA LEU A 491 -21.57 -5.27 4.28
C LEU A 491 -20.83 -3.95 4.06
N TRP A 492 -21.03 -3.29 2.91
CA TRP A 492 -20.54 -1.93 2.66
C TRP A 492 -21.08 -0.95 3.69
N PHE A 493 -22.41 -0.92 3.89
CA PHE A 493 -23.03 -0.03 4.88
C PHE A 493 -22.53 -0.35 6.29
N TRP A 494 -22.38 -1.63 6.62
CA TRP A 494 -21.89 -2.10 7.92
C TRP A 494 -20.45 -1.65 8.23
N CYS A 495 -19.56 -1.72 7.23
CA CYS A 495 -18.13 -1.48 7.39
C CYS A 495 -17.70 -0.02 7.13
N THR A 496 -18.55 0.81 6.51
CA THR A 496 -18.18 2.16 6.04
C THR A 496 -18.75 3.25 6.96
N PRO A 497 -17.92 4.10 7.58
CA PRO A 497 -18.40 5.28 8.31
C PRO A 497 -19.13 6.26 7.37
N GLN A 498 -20.18 6.92 7.86
CA GLN A 498 -21.02 7.82 7.06
C GLN A 498 -21.16 9.18 7.74
N TRP A 499 -20.51 10.20 7.18
CA TRP A 499 -20.44 11.56 7.73
C TRP A 499 -19.94 11.58 9.19
N ASN A 500 -20.80 11.88 10.16
CA ASN A 500 -20.51 11.87 11.59
C ASN A 500 -20.82 10.52 12.29
N LYS A 501 -21.32 9.52 11.55
CA LYS A 501 -21.59 8.18 12.07
C LYS A 501 -20.34 7.30 11.91
N PRO A 502 -19.88 6.60 12.97
CA PRO A 502 -18.90 5.53 12.81
C PRO A 502 -19.51 4.35 12.03
N SER A 503 -18.68 3.41 11.59
CA SER A 503 -19.19 2.17 11.01
C SER A 503 -19.72 1.24 12.10
N CYS A 504 -20.79 0.49 11.82
CA CYS A 504 -21.30 -0.53 12.75
C CYS A 504 -20.22 -1.55 13.12
N HIS A 505 -19.38 -1.92 12.15
CA HIS A 505 -18.18 -2.74 12.36
C HIS A 505 -17.26 -2.19 13.46
N SER A 506 -16.86 -0.91 13.36
CA SER A 506 -15.97 -0.29 14.35
C SER A 506 -16.57 -0.18 15.75
N VAL A 507 -17.90 -0.11 15.85
CA VAL A 507 -18.63 -0.14 17.12
C VAL A 507 -18.63 -1.54 17.74
N MET A 508 -18.96 -2.57 16.96
CA MET A 508 -19.06 -3.95 17.48
C MET A 508 -17.70 -4.57 17.81
N THR A 509 -16.62 -4.13 17.16
CA THR A 509 -15.24 -4.60 17.39
C THR A 509 -14.45 -3.76 18.39
N GLY A 510 -15.10 -2.81 19.09
CA GLY A 510 -14.45 -1.96 20.10
C GLY A 510 -13.41 -0.97 19.56
N LYS A 511 -13.35 -0.76 18.24
CA LYS A 511 -12.41 0.18 17.59
C LYS A 511 -12.86 1.64 17.64
N TRP A 512 -14.16 1.89 17.77
CA TRP A 512 -14.70 3.23 17.95
C TRP A 512 -14.73 3.62 19.43
N THR A 513 -14.25 4.82 19.74
CA THR A 513 -14.33 5.44 21.07
C THR A 513 -15.28 6.64 21.00
N PRO A 514 -16.27 6.76 21.90
CA PRO A 514 -17.20 7.88 21.89
C PRO A 514 -16.52 9.21 22.23
N GLU A 515 -16.88 10.28 21.51
CA GLU A 515 -16.49 11.64 21.88
C GLU A 515 -17.39 12.19 22.99
N SER A 516 -17.05 13.35 23.56
CA SER A 516 -17.89 14.00 24.59
C SER A 516 -19.33 14.24 24.11
N THR A 517 -19.51 14.60 22.83
CA THR A 517 -20.82 14.83 22.22
C THR A 517 -21.64 13.55 22.02
N ASP A 518 -20.98 12.38 22.00
CA ASP A 518 -21.62 11.07 21.99
C ASP A 518 -22.05 10.67 23.40
N ILE A 519 -21.19 10.87 24.40
CA ILE A 519 -21.48 10.61 25.81
C ILE A 519 -22.67 11.47 26.28
N GLU A 520 -22.70 12.77 25.96
CA GLU A 520 -23.83 13.69 26.24
C GLU A 520 -25.13 13.35 25.48
N ALA A 521 -25.03 12.47 24.47
CA ALA A 521 -26.12 11.93 23.70
C ALA A 521 -26.49 10.49 24.09
N ASN A 522 -25.86 9.93 25.13
CA ASN A 522 -25.90 8.52 25.53
C ASN A 522 -25.47 7.52 24.44
N ARG A 523 -24.79 7.97 23.37
CA ARG A 523 -24.26 7.12 22.30
C ARG A 523 -23.01 6.41 22.81
N LEU A 524 -23.19 5.21 23.35
CA LEU A 524 -22.13 4.35 23.90
C LEU A 524 -21.91 3.12 23.00
N PRO A 525 -20.71 2.52 22.99
CA PRO A 525 -20.44 1.31 22.21
C PRO A 525 -21.37 0.16 22.61
N GLY A 526 -21.97 -0.49 21.61
CA GLY A 526 -22.91 -1.60 21.78
C GLY A 526 -23.94 -1.69 20.64
N PHE A 527 -24.74 -2.75 20.64
CA PHE A 527 -25.71 -3.03 19.56
C PHE A 527 -26.72 -1.89 19.36
N GLY A 528 -27.11 -1.18 20.42
CA GLY A 528 -28.02 -0.04 20.33
C GLY A 528 -27.49 1.07 19.43
N LEU A 529 -26.18 1.32 19.43
CA LEU A 529 -25.58 2.33 18.56
C LEU A 529 -25.62 1.91 17.08
N THR A 530 -25.57 0.61 16.77
CA THR A 530 -25.76 0.12 15.39
C THR A 530 -27.19 0.34 14.87
N ILE A 531 -28.21 0.25 15.75
CA ILE A 531 -29.58 0.69 15.45
C ILE A 531 -29.60 2.19 15.12
N ASN A 532 -28.93 3.02 15.92
CA ASN A 532 -28.86 4.47 15.73
C ASN A 532 -28.16 4.87 14.41
N ILE A 533 -27.06 4.17 14.06
CA ILE A 533 -26.35 4.36 12.78
C ILE A 533 -27.26 4.02 11.60
N ILE A 534 -27.89 2.84 11.62
CA ILE A 534 -28.73 2.32 10.53
C ILE A 534 -30.03 3.12 10.37
N ASN A 535 -30.76 3.35 11.47
CA ASN A 535 -32.01 4.11 11.44
C ASN A 535 -32.30 4.82 12.78
N GLY A 536 -31.54 5.89 13.06
CA GLY A 536 -31.71 6.71 14.27
C GLY A 536 -33.12 7.28 14.51
N ILE A 537 -34.03 7.26 13.52
CA ILE A 537 -35.46 7.58 13.72
C ILE A 537 -36.10 6.63 14.74
N GLU A 538 -35.60 5.40 14.89
CA GLU A 538 -36.08 4.41 15.87
C GLU A 538 -35.64 4.72 17.32
N CYS A 539 -34.65 5.61 17.50
CA CYS A 539 -33.98 5.86 18.78
C CYS A 539 -34.49 7.10 19.54
N ASN A 540 -34.02 7.29 20.78
CA ASN A 540 -34.49 8.33 21.73
C ASN A 540 -36.01 8.26 22.05
N LYS A 541 -36.61 7.06 21.92
CA LYS A 541 -38.02 6.77 22.19
C LYS A 541 -38.23 5.28 22.43
N GLU A 542 -39.42 4.91 22.88
CA GLU A 542 -39.88 3.53 22.75
C GLU A 542 -40.24 3.25 21.28
N SER A 543 -39.65 2.22 20.67
CA SER A 543 -39.88 1.83 19.28
C SER A 543 -40.04 0.32 19.19
N ALA A 544 -41.15 -0.13 18.61
CA ALA A 544 -41.37 -1.56 18.35
C ALA A 544 -40.33 -2.09 17.35
N GLU A 545 -39.86 -1.24 16.44
CA GLU A 545 -38.84 -1.53 15.45
C GLU A 545 -37.48 -1.78 16.11
N ALA A 546 -37.02 -0.85 16.96
CA ALA A 546 -35.79 -1.01 17.74
C ALA A 546 -35.85 -2.23 18.65
N ASN A 547 -36.95 -2.40 19.40
CA ASN A 547 -37.16 -3.56 20.26
C ASN A 547 -37.10 -4.88 19.46
N SER A 548 -37.68 -4.91 18.25
CA SER A 548 -37.63 -6.09 17.38
C SER A 548 -36.20 -6.41 16.91
N ARG A 549 -35.33 -5.41 16.74
CA ARG A 549 -33.89 -5.64 16.47
C ARG A 549 -33.18 -6.22 17.69
N VAL A 550 -33.45 -5.68 18.88
CA VAL A 550 -32.86 -6.15 20.15
C VAL A 550 -33.27 -7.59 20.47
N GLU A 551 -34.54 -7.95 20.26
CA GLU A 551 -35.04 -9.32 20.41
C GLU A 551 -34.33 -10.30 19.46
N LYS A 552 -34.16 -9.91 18.19
CA LYS A 552 -33.43 -10.71 17.19
C LYS A 552 -31.96 -10.86 17.55
N TYR A 553 -31.31 -9.78 17.99
CA TYR A 553 -29.91 -9.82 18.42
C TYR A 553 -29.71 -10.77 19.61
N LYS A 554 -30.54 -10.65 20.66
CA LYS A 554 -30.52 -11.59 21.80
C LYS A 554 -30.68 -13.04 21.35
N LYS A 555 -31.63 -13.32 20.45
CA LYS A 555 -31.85 -14.67 19.90
C LYS A 555 -30.65 -15.18 19.10
N PHE A 556 -30.00 -14.34 18.29
CA PHE A 556 -28.81 -14.74 17.55
C PHE A 556 -27.58 -14.93 18.45
N CYS A 557 -27.39 -14.08 19.46
CA CYS A 557 -26.37 -14.26 20.49
C CYS A 557 -26.55 -15.57 21.28
N GLU A 558 -27.78 -15.88 21.71
CA GLU A 558 -28.12 -17.15 22.36
C GLU A 558 -27.78 -18.36 21.47
N ARG A 559 -28.15 -18.30 20.18
CA ARG A 559 -27.94 -19.39 19.22
C ARG A 559 -26.47 -19.57 18.81
N LEU A 560 -25.67 -18.51 18.87
CA LEU A 560 -24.23 -18.48 18.61
C LEU A 560 -23.39 -18.59 19.90
N HIS A 561 -24.03 -18.76 21.06
CA HIS A 561 -23.40 -18.95 22.37
C HIS A 561 -22.44 -17.82 22.80
N VAL A 562 -22.81 -16.56 22.53
CA VAL A 562 -22.06 -15.37 22.94
C VAL A 562 -22.91 -14.45 23.83
N ASP A 563 -22.27 -13.75 24.77
CA ASP A 563 -22.96 -12.70 25.54
C ASP A 563 -23.26 -11.47 24.65
N PRO A 564 -24.49 -10.91 24.68
CA PRO A 564 -24.87 -9.75 23.88
C PRO A 564 -24.06 -8.47 24.14
N GLY A 565 -23.38 -8.35 25.29
CA GLY A 565 -22.70 -7.14 25.74
C GLY A 565 -23.63 -6.08 26.31
N GLU A 566 -23.06 -4.92 26.61
CA GLU A 566 -23.77 -3.75 27.14
C GLU A 566 -24.38 -2.87 26.02
N ASN A 567 -25.18 -1.87 26.42
CA ASN A 567 -25.73 -0.82 25.53
C ASN A 567 -26.47 -1.36 24.29
N ILE A 568 -27.20 -2.46 24.44
CA ILE A 568 -27.84 -3.17 23.33
C ILE A 568 -29.09 -2.48 22.78
N ASP A 569 -29.67 -1.51 23.49
CA ASP A 569 -30.81 -0.72 23.01
C ASP A 569 -30.43 0.75 22.76
N CYS A 570 -31.27 1.45 21.98
CA CYS A 570 -31.09 2.87 21.67
C CYS A 570 -32.16 3.80 22.24
N ARG A 571 -32.94 3.33 23.24
CA ARG A 571 -34.11 4.04 23.77
C ARG A 571 -33.79 5.43 24.31
N TYR A 572 -32.59 5.62 24.87
CA TYR A 572 -32.12 6.88 25.44
C TYR A 572 -31.01 7.54 24.61
N GLN A 573 -30.63 6.98 23.47
CA GLN A 573 -29.59 7.51 22.60
C GLN A 573 -30.17 8.56 21.66
N LYS A 574 -29.68 9.81 21.71
CA LYS A 574 -30.07 10.83 20.72
C LYS A 574 -29.60 10.38 19.32
N PRO A 575 -30.42 10.55 18.27
CA PRO A 575 -30.02 10.21 16.92
C PRO A 575 -28.74 10.96 16.52
N PHE A 576 -27.90 10.37 15.67
CA PHE A 576 -26.95 11.16 14.91
C PHE A 576 -27.70 12.20 14.07
N GLY A 577 -27.19 13.43 14.02
CA GLY A 577 -27.88 14.56 13.40
C GLY A 577 -28.26 14.28 11.94
N GLN A 578 -29.52 14.54 11.60
CA GLN A 578 -29.93 14.76 10.21
C GLN A 578 -29.44 16.16 9.82
N VAL A 579 -28.75 16.25 8.67
CA VAL A 579 -28.53 17.51 7.95
C VAL A 579 -29.67 17.67 6.96
#